data_AF-A0A812K1J3-F1
#
_entry.id   AF-A0A812K1J3-F1
#
_cell.length_a   1.000
_cell.length_b   1.000
_cell.length_c   1.000
_cell.angle_alpha   90.00
_cell.angle_beta   90.00
_cell.angle_gamma   90.00
#
_symmetry.space_group_name_H-M   'P 1'
#
loop_
_entity.id
_entity.type
_entity.pdbx_description
1 polymer ?
#
loop_
_entity_poly.entity_id
_entity_poly.type
_entity_poly.pdbx_seq_one_letter_code
_entity_poly.pdbx_strand_id
1 'polypeptide(L)'
;MEQSVLEVLRRLTYGSPNPPVPAPFSQAVLNVFLTRTSPAARSFASSLVSAGNLTEVLLAGAVLLAETEQIRTVILETVAEIDPNYPARRVDAASQQIALASRIYKESLLHHFGFSESTFERDNAIAEFEARLVAIQDLGGELGGIVRDRLDLLAQMSNVQEKWLVFKDHASSPTAQELSSMSRALDALQEELSAALPMLAVKDDEPIPKFPWPAVIYVSVGVGLVLCVCCSIAVVQYRSRAKQDRNKNGVHGIADGV
;
A
#
# COMPACT_ATOMS: atom_id res chain seq x y z
N MET A 1 4.73 13.05 32.88
CA MET A 1 4.73 13.38 31.44
C MET A 1 6.16 13.52 30.90
N GLU A 2 6.99 14.38 31.49
CA GLU A 2 8.40 14.56 31.10
C GLU A 2 9.25 13.26 31.13
N GLN A 3 9.13 12.45 32.19
CA GLN A 3 9.79 11.13 32.28
C GLN A 3 9.38 10.18 31.15
N SER A 4 8.14 10.28 30.65
CA SER A 4 7.67 9.46 29.53
C SER A 4 8.31 9.87 28.22
N VAL A 5 8.51 11.17 28.00
CA VAL A 5 9.15 11.67 26.77
C VAL A 5 10.65 11.36 26.76
N LEU A 6 11.33 11.53 27.90
CA LEU A 6 12.75 11.18 28.02
C LEU A 6 13.00 9.68 27.78
N GLU A 7 12.10 8.83 28.27
CA GLU A 7 12.16 7.40 28.01
C GLU A 7 11.94 7.09 26.53
N VAL A 8 10.96 7.71 25.87
CA VAL A 8 10.75 7.56 24.41
C VAL A 8 11.99 8.04 23.64
N LEU A 9 12.58 9.18 24.00
CA LEU A 9 13.79 9.68 23.35
C LEU A 9 14.97 8.74 23.53
N ARG A 10 15.15 8.18 24.73
CA ARG A 10 16.18 7.18 25.00
C ARG A 10 15.99 5.95 24.11
N ARG A 11 14.76 5.45 24.00
CA ARG A 11 14.43 4.29 23.15
C ARG A 11 14.66 4.58 21.67
N LEU A 12 14.34 5.77 21.19
CA LEU A 12 14.61 6.17 19.81
C LEU A 12 16.12 6.35 19.54
N THR A 13 16.90 6.72 20.56
CA THR A 13 18.36 6.90 20.42
C THR A 13 19.11 5.57 20.41
N TYR A 14 18.73 4.64 21.29
CA TYR A 14 19.50 3.42 21.58
C TYR A 14 18.78 2.13 21.21
N GLY A 15 17.54 2.23 20.73
CA GLY A 15 16.63 1.10 20.62
C GLY A 15 16.02 0.69 21.96
N SER A 16 15.06 -0.23 21.89
CA SER A 16 14.40 -0.87 23.03
C SER A 16 13.95 -2.28 22.65
N PRO A 17 14.09 -3.27 23.54
CA PRO A 17 13.47 -4.57 23.35
C PRO A 17 11.97 -4.59 23.70
N ASN A 18 11.48 -3.62 24.47
CA ASN A 18 10.08 -3.58 24.92
C ASN A 18 9.56 -2.13 25.10
N PRO A 19 8.63 -1.64 24.26
CA PRO A 19 8.25 -2.22 22.97
C PRO A 19 9.47 -2.27 22.03
N PRO A 20 9.50 -3.20 21.06
CA PRO A 20 10.62 -3.33 20.14
C PRO A 20 10.78 -2.06 19.29
N VAL A 21 11.88 -1.35 19.50
CA VAL A 21 12.30 -0.17 18.74
C VAL A 21 13.74 -0.43 18.29
N PRO A 22 14.03 -0.52 16.99
CA PRO A 22 15.40 -0.67 16.54
C PRO A 22 16.20 0.59 16.83
N ALA A 23 17.50 0.42 17.11
CA ALA A 23 18.41 1.56 17.14
C ALA A 23 18.52 2.19 15.74
N PRO A 24 18.88 3.48 15.63
CA PRO A 24 19.11 4.13 14.34
C PRO A 24 20.12 3.33 13.50
N PHE A 25 19.74 3.02 12.26
CA PHE A 25 20.50 2.14 11.37
C PHE A 25 21.67 2.85 10.66
N SER A 26 21.79 4.18 10.80
CA SER A 26 22.92 4.95 10.29
C SER A 26 23.31 6.10 11.22
N GLN A 27 24.58 6.51 11.15
CA GLN A 27 25.08 7.66 11.90
C GLN A 27 24.43 8.97 11.45
N ALA A 28 24.08 9.09 10.17
CA ALA A 28 23.39 10.28 9.64
C ALA A 28 22.02 10.47 10.31
N VAL A 29 21.22 9.39 10.40
CA VAL A 29 19.93 9.40 11.08
C VAL A 29 20.09 9.73 12.57
N LEU A 30 21.08 9.11 13.24
CA LEU A 30 21.38 9.40 14.65
C LEU A 30 21.79 10.86 14.88
N ASN A 31 22.62 11.44 14.00
CA ASN A 31 23.06 12.82 14.11
C ASN A 31 21.89 13.79 14.00
N VAL A 32 21.02 13.60 13.01
CA VAL A 32 19.82 14.44 12.83
C VAL A 32 18.90 14.31 14.04
N PHE A 33 18.70 13.09 14.54
CA PHE A 33 17.90 12.86 15.73
C PHE A 33 18.46 13.61 16.95
N LEU A 34 19.75 13.46 17.25
CA LEU A 34 20.37 14.05 18.44
C LEU A 34 20.47 15.58 18.37
N THR A 35 20.75 16.13 17.19
CA THR A 35 21.00 17.57 17.02
C THR A 35 19.73 18.37 16.79
N ARG A 36 18.64 17.73 16.35
CA ARG A 36 17.41 18.45 15.94
C ARG A 36 16.15 17.88 16.58
N THR A 37 15.83 16.62 16.31
CA THR A 37 14.56 16.00 16.74
C THR A 37 14.46 15.88 18.27
N SER A 38 15.53 15.42 18.93
CA SER A 38 15.58 15.27 20.38
C SER A 38 15.44 16.62 21.12
N PRO A 39 16.19 17.68 20.75
CA PRO A 39 15.97 19.02 21.30
C PRO A 39 14.53 19.52 21.12
N ALA A 40 13.94 19.36 19.93
CA ALA A 40 12.57 19.77 19.65
C ALA A 40 11.55 18.99 20.52
N ALA A 41 11.74 17.68 20.68
CA ALA A 41 10.89 16.85 21.50
C ALA A 41 10.98 17.18 23.01
N ARG A 42 12.19 17.53 23.50
CA ARG A 42 12.37 18.01 24.87
C ARG A 42 11.69 19.36 25.09
N SER A 43 11.82 20.28 24.12
CA SER A 43 11.14 21.57 24.14
C SER A 43 9.62 21.38 24.22
N PHE A 44 9.06 20.51 23.36
CA PHE A 44 7.65 20.15 23.42
C PHE A 44 7.24 19.49 24.76
N ALA A 45 8.04 18.58 25.30
CA ALA A 45 7.76 17.97 26.60
C ALA A 45 7.72 19.01 27.73
N SER A 46 8.64 20.00 27.68
CA SER A 46 8.66 21.08 28.67
C SER A 46 7.45 22.00 28.55
N SER A 47 6.99 22.30 27.33
CA SER A 47 5.81 23.16 27.13
C SER A 47 4.51 22.49 27.59
N LEU A 48 4.43 21.15 27.55
CA LEU A 48 3.30 20.39 28.11
C LEU A 48 3.22 20.50 29.64
N VAL A 49 4.35 20.61 30.33
CA VAL A 49 4.39 20.73 31.80
C VAL A 49 4.03 22.15 32.24
N SER A 50 4.40 23.16 31.44
CA SER A 50 4.04 24.57 31.67
C SER A 50 2.62 24.91 31.19
N ALA A 51 1.66 23.99 31.39
CA ALA A 51 0.30 23.90 30.82
C ALA A 51 -0.63 25.14 30.86
N GLY A 52 -0.15 26.31 31.28
CA GLY A 52 -0.88 27.57 31.29
C GLY A 52 -1.03 28.25 29.92
N ASN A 53 -0.29 27.84 28.88
CA ASN A 53 -0.32 28.49 27.57
C ASN A 53 -0.44 27.49 26.41
N LEU A 54 -1.67 27.26 25.93
CA LEU A 54 -1.94 26.40 24.77
C LEU A 54 -1.13 26.83 23.54
N THR A 55 -0.93 28.13 23.33
CA THR A 55 -0.16 28.67 22.20
C THR A 55 1.29 28.18 22.21
N GLU A 56 1.93 28.10 23.39
CA GLU A 56 3.30 27.59 23.51
C GLU A 56 3.37 26.09 23.18
N VAL A 57 2.38 25.31 23.60
CA VAL A 57 2.28 23.88 23.28
C VAL A 57 2.11 23.69 21.77
N LEU A 58 1.25 24.48 21.13
CA LEU A 58 1.04 24.41 19.68
C LEU A 58 2.28 24.82 18.89
N LEU A 59 2.98 25.89 19.29
CA LEU A 59 4.22 26.33 18.66
C LEU A 59 5.34 25.29 18.80
N ALA A 60 5.55 24.76 20.01
CA ALA A 60 6.54 23.71 20.22
C ALA A 60 6.20 22.42 19.46
N GLY A 61 4.90 22.10 19.35
CA GLY A 61 4.42 20.98 18.54
C GLY A 61 4.68 21.17 17.05
N ALA A 62 4.49 22.38 16.52
CA ALA A 62 4.80 22.70 15.13
C ALA A 62 6.30 22.58 14.83
N VAL A 63 7.16 23.02 15.75
CA VAL A 63 8.62 22.84 15.62
C VAL A 63 8.99 21.36 15.63
N LEU A 64 8.43 20.57 16.56
CA LEU A 64 8.67 19.13 16.59
C LEU A 64 8.24 18.46 15.28
N LEU A 65 7.06 18.81 14.74
CA LEU A 65 6.59 18.29 13.47
C LEU A 65 7.55 18.60 12.32
N ALA A 66 8.01 19.85 12.21
CA ALA A 66 8.96 20.27 11.18
C ALA A 66 10.31 19.53 11.28
N GLU A 67 10.77 19.24 12.49
CA GLU A 67 12.00 18.45 12.71
C GLU A 67 11.79 16.95 12.48
N THR A 68 10.58 16.42 12.71
CA THR A 68 10.24 15.03 12.36
C THR A 68 10.15 14.81 10.85
N GLU A 69 9.68 15.81 10.09
CA GLU A 69 9.68 15.73 8.62
C GLU A 69 11.11 15.70 8.06
N GLN A 70 12.05 16.41 8.69
CA GLN A 70 13.43 16.43 8.24
C GLN A 70 14.16 15.12 8.52
N ILE A 71 14.00 14.52 9.71
CA ILE A 71 14.57 13.20 9.97
C ILE A 71 13.94 12.11 9.08
N ARG A 72 12.63 12.23 8.79
CA ARG A 72 11.94 11.34 7.83
C ARG A 72 12.60 11.40 6.45
N THR A 73 12.85 12.58 5.90
CA THR A 73 13.55 12.73 4.60
C THR A 73 14.90 12.03 4.62
N VAL A 74 15.71 12.26 5.66
CA VAL A 74 17.03 11.63 5.79
C VAL A 74 16.94 10.11 5.91
N ILE A 75 15.94 9.59 6.63
CA ILE A 75 15.67 8.14 6.72
C ILE A 75 15.35 7.58 5.33
N LEU A 76 14.48 8.22 4.56
CA LEU A 76 14.08 7.76 3.23
C LEU A 76 15.25 7.75 2.25
N GLU A 77 16.07 8.80 2.26
CA GLU A 77 17.29 8.89 1.45
C GLU A 77 18.28 7.77 1.83
N THR A 78 18.53 7.58 3.14
CA THR A 78 19.46 6.54 3.61
C THR A 78 18.95 5.14 3.27
N VAL A 79 17.65 4.88 3.39
CA VAL A 79 17.06 3.59 3.02
C VAL A 79 17.20 3.34 1.53
N ALA A 80 16.95 4.34 0.68
CA ALA A 80 17.13 4.23 -0.76
C ALA A 80 18.58 3.94 -1.17
N GLU A 81 19.56 4.41 -0.40
CA GLU A 81 20.99 4.09 -0.61
C GLU A 81 21.34 2.66 -0.19
N ILE A 82 20.79 2.16 0.93
CA ILE A 82 21.11 0.84 1.50
C ILE A 82 20.38 -0.28 0.75
N ASP A 83 19.09 -0.11 0.50
CA ASP A 83 18.25 -1.07 -0.22
C ASP A 83 17.35 -0.32 -1.23
N PRO A 84 17.82 -0.13 -2.47
CA PRO A 84 17.06 0.54 -3.52
C PRO A 84 15.74 -0.16 -3.89
N ASN A 85 15.59 -1.44 -3.52
CA ASN A 85 14.40 -2.22 -3.80
C ASN A 85 13.39 -2.22 -2.64
N TYR A 86 13.77 -1.67 -1.49
CA TYR A 86 12.86 -1.54 -0.36
C TYR A 86 11.71 -0.60 -0.73
N PRO A 87 10.44 -0.96 -0.46
CA PRO A 87 9.28 -0.11 -0.77
C PRO A 87 9.15 1.08 0.21
N ALA A 88 10.22 1.85 0.39
CA ALA A 88 10.34 2.91 1.39
C ALA A 88 9.20 3.92 1.30
N ARG A 89 8.88 4.37 0.09
CA ARG A 89 7.83 5.36 -0.18
C ARG A 89 6.43 4.84 0.18
N ARG A 90 6.18 3.54 0.03
CA ARG A 90 4.89 2.91 0.37
C ARG A 90 4.73 2.82 1.89
N VAL A 91 5.77 2.33 2.58
CA VAL A 91 5.83 2.27 4.05
C VAL A 91 5.67 3.67 4.66
N ASP A 92 6.36 4.63 4.05
CA ASP A 92 6.29 6.02 4.43
C ASP A 92 4.89 6.62 4.27
N ALA A 93 4.26 6.47 3.10
CA ALA A 93 2.88 6.91 2.88
C ALA A 93 1.91 6.33 3.92
N ALA A 94 2.05 5.05 4.27
CA ALA A 94 1.24 4.40 5.31
C ALA A 94 1.55 4.92 6.72
N SER A 95 2.82 5.16 7.05
CA SER A 95 3.19 5.76 8.33
C SER A 95 2.61 7.17 8.50
N GLN A 96 2.54 7.93 7.40
CA GLN A 96 1.93 9.25 7.40
C GLN A 96 0.42 9.20 7.58
N GLN A 97 -0.27 8.12 7.16
CA GLN A 97 -1.68 7.94 7.48
C GLN A 97 -1.95 7.84 8.98
N ILE A 98 -1.06 7.19 9.75
CA ILE A 98 -1.16 7.14 11.22
C ILE A 98 -1.03 8.55 11.82
N ALA A 99 -0.05 9.32 11.32
CA ALA A 99 0.14 10.71 11.74
C ALA A 99 -1.07 11.59 11.39
N LEU A 100 -1.63 11.43 10.19
CA LEU A 100 -2.80 12.15 9.72
C LEU A 100 -4.06 11.81 10.52
N ALA A 101 -4.30 10.53 10.84
CA ALA A 101 -5.40 10.13 11.72
C ALA A 101 -5.32 10.83 13.08
N SER A 102 -4.11 10.88 13.66
CA SER A 102 -3.85 11.58 14.91
C SER A 102 -4.05 13.10 14.78
N ARG A 103 -3.65 13.70 13.66
CA ARG A 103 -3.89 15.12 13.35
C ARG A 103 -5.38 15.42 13.25
N ILE A 104 -6.14 14.61 12.51
CA ILE A 104 -7.59 14.76 12.36
C ILE A 104 -8.28 14.72 13.73
N TYR A 105 -7.90 13.76 14.58
CA TYR A 105 -8.41 13.66 15.94
C TYR A 105 -8.11 14.92 16.76
N LYS A 106 -6.85 15.38 16.74
CA LYS A 106 -6.42 16.61 17.42
C LYS A 106 -7.20 17.84 16.93
N GLU A 107 -7.31 18.06 15.63
CA GLU A 107 -8.03 19.21 15.06
C GLU A 107 -9.54 19.15 15.40
N SER A 108 -10.11 17.94 15.43
CA SER A 108 -11.51 17.72 15.83
C SER A 108 -11.74 18.11 17.30
N LEU A 109 -10.80 17.77 18.19
CA LEU A 109 -10.85 18.20 19.59
C LEU A 109 -10.67 19.71 19.75
N LEU A 110 -9.70 20.31 19.05
CA LEU A 110 -9.47 21.75 19.10
C LEU A 110 -10.71 22.52 18.66
N HIS A 111 -11.37 22.09 17.58
CA HIS A 111 -12.63 22.66 17.13
C HIS A 111 -13.76 22.45 18.15
N HIS A 112 -13.94 21.22 18.66
CA HIS A 112 -15.00 20.90 19.62
C HIS A 112 -14.92 21.73 20.91
N PHE A 113 -13.72 21.95 21.43
CA PHE A 113 -13.51 22.75 22.65
C PHE A 113 -13.42 24.27 22.39
N GLY A 114 -13.60 24.72 21.15
CA GLY A 114 -13.58 26.15 20.81
C GLY A 114 -12.18 26.78 20.76
N PHE A 115 -11.13 25.95 20.65
CA PHE A 115 -9.74 26.41 20.44
C PHE A 115 -9.40 26.61 18.95
N SER A 116 -10.23 26.13 18.04
CA SER A 116 -10.17 26.44 16.61
C SER A 116 -11.55 26.90 16.13
N GLU A 117 -11.59 28.05 15.45
CA GLU A 117 -12.83 28.59 14.85
C GLU A 117 -13.16 27.95 13.49
N SER A 118 -12.20 27.26 12.87
CA SER A 118 -12.31 26.73 11.52
C SER A 118 -12.12 25.22 11.49
N THR A 119 -12.85 24.55 10.59
CA THR A 119 -12.66 23.12 10.27
C THR A 119 -11.64 22.90 9.15
N PHE A 120 -11.08 23.96 8.57
CA PHE A 120 -10.20 23.90 7.39
C PHE A 120 -9.03 22.92 7.57
N GLU A 121 -8.30 23.01 8.69
CA GLU A 121 -7.14 22.14 8.96
C GLU A 121 -7.53 20.66 9.09
N ARG A 122 -8.69 20.40 9.71
CA ARG A 122 -9.24 19.04 9.82
C ARG A 122 -9.64 18.50 8.46
N ASP A 123 -10.41 19.28 7.70
CA ASP A 123 -10.96 18.86 6.41
C ASP A 123 -9.82 18.67 5.38
N ASN A 124 -8.78 19.51 5.44
CA ASN A 124 -7.55 19.33 4.66
C ASN A 124 -6.81 18.04 5.04
N ALA A 125 -6.68 17.74 6.35
CA ALA A 125 -6.05 16.50 6.79
C ALA A 125 -6.86 15.25 6.39
N ILE A 126 -8.20 15.33 6.37
CA ILE A 126 -9.09 14.28 5.85
C ILE A 126 -8.81 14.07 4.35
N ALA A 127 -8.78 15.14 3.56
CA ALA A 127 -8.50 15.05 2.12
C ALA A 127 -7.11 14.46 1.84
N GLU A 128 -6.09 14.84 2.61
CA GLU A 128 -4.74 14.28 2.49
C GLU A 128 -4.71 12.77 2.84
N PHE A 129 -5.43 12.37 3.89
CA PHE A 129 -5.55 10.96 4.28
C PHE A 129 -6.15 10.13 3.14
N GLU A 130 -7.23 10.61 2.53
CA GLU A 130 -7.94 9.91 1.45
C GLU A 130 -7.10 9.83 0.18
N ALA A 131 -6.42 10.92 -0.20
CA ALA A 131 -5.50 10.92 -1.34
C ALA A 131 -4.40 9.87 -1.18
N ARG A 132 -3.85 9.73 0.04
CA ARG A 132 -2.83 8.71 0.34
C ARG A 132 -3.38 7.30 0.35
N LEU A 133 -4.60 7.10 0.87
CA LEU A 133 -5.25 5.80 0.86
C LEU A 133 -5.42 5.30 -0.58
N VAL A 134 -5.88 6.17 -1.47
CA VAL A 134 -5.99 5.87 -2.91
C VAL A 134 -4.63 5.59 -3.52
N ALA A 135 -3.61 6.41 -3.22
CA ALA A 135 -2.27 6.24 -3.77
C ALA A 135 -1.61 4.90 -3.36
N ILE A 136 -1.86 4.40 -2.15
CA ILE A 136 -1.38 3.09 -1.69
C ILE A 136 -2.11 1.95 -2.42
N GLN A 137 -3.41 2.12 -2.67
CA GLN A 137 -4.24 1.11 -3.33
C GLN A 137 -4.06 1.07 -4.85
N ASP A 138 -3.62 2.15 -5.47
CA ASP A 138 -3.50 2.26 -6.92
C ASP A 138 -2.42 1.31 -7.48
N LEU A 139 -2.84 0.35 -8.30
CA LEU A 139 -2.10 -0.83 -8.76
C LEU A 139 -1.04 -0.50 -9.85
N GLY A 140 -0.26 0.56 -9.66
CA GLY A 140 0.76 0.99 -10.62
C GLY A 140 1.19 2.45 -10.57
N GLY A 141 0.76 3.22 -9.57
CA GLY A 141 1.15 4.62 -9.39
C GLY A 141 2.61 4.82 -8.95
N GLU A 142 2.99 6.06 -8.65
CA GLU A 142 4.36 6.47 -8.28
C GLU A 142 4.94 5.78 -7.03
N LEU A 143 4.08 5.17 -6.21
CA LEU A 143 4.47 4.43 -5.01
C LEU A 143 4.76 2.94 -5.27
N GLY A 144 4.59 2.47 -6.52
CA GLY A 144 4.61 1.07 -6.87
C GLY A 144 3.41 0.38 -6.24
N GLY A 145 2.29 0.29 -6.96
CA GLY A 145 1.03 -0.23 -6.44
C GLY A 145 1.11 -1.63 -5.85
N ILE A 146 0.11 -1.98 -5.03
CA ILE A 146 -0.05 -3.34 -4.50
C ILE A 146 -0.23 -4.30 -5.68
N VAL A 147 0.56 -5.38 -5.78
CA VAL A 147 0.32 -6.39 -6.82
C VAL A 147 -1.00 -7.11 -6.55
N ARG A 148 -1.84 -7.32 -7.59
CA ARG A 148 -3.17 -7.95 -7.46
C ARG A 148 -3.16 -9.32 -6.76
N ASP A 149 -2.03 -10.01 -6.81
CA ASP A 149 -1.86 -11.34 -6.24
C ASP A 149 -1.60 -11.30 -4.71
N ARG A 150 -1.37 -10.11 -4.10
CA ARG A 150 -1.25 -9.89 -2.64
C ARG A 150 -2.62 -9.78 -1.95
N LEU A 151 -3.37 -10.88 -1.95
CA LEU A 151 -4.72 -10.93 -1.35
C LEU A 151 -4.72 -10.61 0.15
N ASP A 152 -3.63 -10.95 0.84
CA ASP A 152 -3.39 -10.62 2.24
C ASP A 152 -3.42 -9.09 2.46
N LEU A 153 -2.67 -8.36 1.64
CA LEU A 153 -2.53 -6.92 1.75
C LEU A 153 -3.81 -6.21 1.28
N LEU A 154 -4.47 -6.71 0.24
CA LEU A 154 -5.77 -6.18 -0.19
C LEU A 154 -6.84 -6.32 0.90
N ALA A 155 -6.89 -7.47 1.59
CA ALA A 155 -7.79 -7.66 2.72
C ALA A 155 -7.47 -6.69 3.87
N GLN A 156 -6.19 -6.52 4.21
CA GLN A 156 -5.77 -5.57 5.24
C GLN A 156 -6.14 -4.12 4.89
N MET A 157 -5.92 -3.70 3.64
CA MET A 157 -6.29 -2.36 3.19
C MET A 157 -7.82 -2.14 3.15
N SER A 158 -8.60 -3.20 2.93
CA SER A 158 -10.06 -3.15 3.07
C SER A 158 -10.48 -2.93 4.54
N ASN A 159 -9.82 -3.57 5.50
CA ASN A 159 -10.07 -3.36 6.92
C ASN A 159 -9.72 -1.91 7.32
N VAL A 160 -8.56 -1.40 6.87
CA VAL A 160 -8.17 0.01 7.07
C VAL A 160 -9.24 0.95 6.54
N GLN A 161 -9.76 0.70 5.34
CA GLN A 161 -10.81 1.52 4.73
C GLN A 161 -12.11 1.50 5.55
N GLU A 162 -12.52 0.32 6.04
CA GLU A 162 -13.69 0.21 6.92
C GLU A 162 -13.52 1.04 8.20
N LYS A 163 -12.38 0.89 8.90
CA LYS A 163 -12.13 1.66 10.14
C LYS A 163 -11.98 3.15 9.88
N TRP A 164 -11.40 3.52 8.74
CA TRP A 164 -11.31 4.91 8.30
C TRP A 164 -12.69 5.55 8.16
N LEU A 165 -13.64 4.88 7.51
CA LEU A 165 -14.99 5.42 7.33
C LEU A 165 -15.69 5.69 8.68
N VAL A 166 -15.55 4.77 9.64
CA VAL A 166 -16.10 4.93 11.00
C VAL A 166 -15.44 6.10 11.73
N PHE A 167 -14.10 6.19 11.68
CA PHE A 167 -13.37 7.29 12.30
C PHE A 167 -13.71 8.65 11.67
N LYS A 168 -13.77 8.72 10.34
CA LYS A 168 -14.11 9.92 9.57
C LYS A 168 -15.49 10.45 9.96
N ASP A 169 -16.49 9.57 10.06
CA ASP A 169 -17.86 9.95 10.45
C ASP A 169 -17.87 10.70 11.80
N HIS A 170 -17.21 10.14 12.81
CA HIS A 170 -17.09 10.78 14.11
C HIS A 170 -16.24 12.07 14.10
N ALA A 171 -15.18 12.13 13.28
CA ALA A 171 -14.31 13.30 13.19
C ALA A 171 -14.96 14.48 12.46
N SER A 172 -15.84 14.23 11.48
CA SER A 172 -16.47 15.27 10.68
C SER A 172 -17.48 16.13 11.46
N SER A 173 -18.07 15.62 12.54
CA SER A 173 -19.03 16.39 13.36
C SER A 173 -19.02 15.95 14.83
N PRO A 174 -17.95 16.25 15.59
CA PRO A 174 -17.80 15.74 16.94
C PRO A 174 -18.79 16.40 17.92
N THR A 175 -19.76 15.64 18.42
CA THR A 175 -20.53 15.98 19.63
C THR A 175 -19.82 15.48 20.89
N ALA A 176 -20.24 15.96 22.07
CA ALA A 176 -19.62 15.57 23.34
C ALA A 176 -19.74 14.05 23.63
N GLN A 177 -20.83 13.42 23.18
CA GLN A 177 -21.04 11.97 23.32
C GLN A 177 -20.16 11.18 22.34
N GLU A 178 -19.82 11.77 21.19
CA GLU A 178 -19.03 11.15 20.13
C GLU A 178 -17.52 11.21 20.38
N LEU A 179 -17.01 12.05 21.29
CA LEU A 179 -15.56 12.10 21.56
C LEU A 179 -14.99 10.75 22.01
N SER A 180 -15.70 10.03 22.88
CA SER A 180 -15.28 8.70 23.33
C SER A 180 -15.39 7.64 22.23
N SER A 181 -16.32 7.81 21.28
CA SER A 181 -16.46 6.94 20.11
C SER A 181 -15.39 7.23 19.07
N MET A 182 -15.07 8.52 18.87
CA MET A 182 -14.00 8.99 18.00
C MET A 182 -12.64 8.47 18.47
N SER A 183 -12.34 8.53 19.77
CA SER A 183 -11.10 7.96 20.34
C SER A 183 -11.01 6.46 20.09
N ARG A 184 -12.08 5.70 20.34
CA ARG A 184 -12.11 4.25 20.07
C ARG A 184 -11.96 3.92 18.60
N ALA A 185 -12.58 4.72 17.72
CA ALA A 185 -12.45 4.56 16.28
C ALA A 185 -11.03 4.90 15.79
N LEU A 186 -10.37 5.90 16.40
CA LEU A 186 -8.96 6.20 16.16
C LEU A 186 -8.07 5.02 16.55
N ASP A 187 -8.24 4.47 17.76
CA ASP A 187 -7.44 3.35 18.25
C ASP A 187 -7.57 2.14 17.30
N ALA A 188 -8.81 1.81 16.89
CA ALA A 188 -9.07 0.73 15.94
C ALA A 188 -8.44 0.99 14.56
N LEU A 189 -8.51 2.23 14.05
CA LEU A 189 -7.85 2.60 12.79
C LEU A 189 -6.32 2.51 12.90
N GLN A 190 -5.74 2.99 14.00
CA GLN A 190 -4.30 2.94 14.24
C GLN A 190 -3.80 1.50 14.38
N GLU A 191 -4.58 0.61 14.98
CA GLU A 191 -4.28 -0.82 15.05
C GLU A 191 -4.18 -1.43 13.64
N GLU A 192 -5.18 -1.22 12.79
CA GLU A 192 -5.18 -1.74 11.42
C GLU A 192 -4.08 -1.13 10.54
N LEU A 193 -3.80 0.18 10.68
CA LEU A 193 -2.70 0.84 9.98
C LEU A 193 -1.34 0.29 10.45
N SER A 194 -1.19 0.05 11.75
CA SER A 194 0.04 -0.50 12.32
C SER A 194 0.27 -1.95 11.91
N ALA A 195 -0.81 -2.73 11.76
CA ALA A 195 -0.76 -4.08 11.21
C ALA A 195 -0.40 -4.08 9.71
N ALA A 196 -0.85 -3.07 8.96
CA ALA A 196 -0.54 -2.93 7.52
C ALA A 196 0.92 -2.57 7.25
N LEU A 197 1.57 -1.77 8.11
CA LEU A 197 2.95 -1.31 7.93
C LEU A 197 3.97 -2.43 7.60
N PRO A 198 4.09 -3.52 8.39
CA PRO A 198 5.04 -4.59 8.07
C PRO A 198 4.65 -5.32 6.79
N MET A 199 3.37 -5.42 6.44
CA MET A 199 2.91 -6.06 5.20
C MET A 199 3.28 -5.23 3.95
N LEU A 200 3.24 -3.90 4.08
CA LEU A 200 3.63 -2.94 3.05
C LEU A 200 5.15 -2.83 2.89
N ALA A 201 5.92 -3.20 3.92
CA ALA A 201 7.38 -3.26 3.89
C ALA A 201 7.92 -4.48 3.12
N VAL A 202 7.09 -5.50 2.90
CA VAL A 202 7.46 -6.65 2.07
C VAL A 202 7.46 -6.23 0.60
N LYS A 203 8.61 -6.40 -0.06
CA LYS A 203 8.74 -6.23 -1.51
C LYS A 203 7.76 -7.15 -2.22
N ASP A 204 7.00 -6.61 -3.16
CA ASP A 204 6.18 -7.45 -4.02
C ASP A 204 7.09 -8.17 -5.01
N ASP A 205 6.98 -9.49 -5.08
CA ASP A 205 7.67 -10.26 -6.11
C ASP A 205 7.20 -9.78 -7.48
N GLU A 206 8.14 -9.61 -8.42
CA GLU A 206 7.79 -9.34 -9.80
C GLU A 206 6.83 -10.43 -10.26
N PRO A 207 5.70 -10.07 -10.91
CA PRO A 207 4.77 -11.07 -11.39
C PRO A 207 5.55 -11.98 -12.35
N ILE A 208 5.76 -13.24 -11.93
CA ILE A 208 6.36 -14.26 -12.80
C ILE A 208 5.56 -14.19 -14.10
N PRO A 209 6.19 -13.93 -15.26
CA PRO A 209 5.46 -13.80 -16.51
C PRO A 209 4.61 -15.05 -16.66
N LYS A 210 3.29 -14.90 -16.52
CA LYS A 210 2.36 -16.02 -16.61
C LYS A 210 2.55 -16.57 -18.01
N PHE A 211 3.24 -17.71 -18.12
CA PHE A 211 3.50 -18.35 -19.41
C PHE A 211 2.15 -18.45 -20.12
N PRO A 212 2.03 -18.03 -21.40
CA PRO A 212 0.75 -17.84 -22.06
C PRO A 212 0.13 -19.18 -22.46
N TRP A 213 -0.11 -20.05 -21.47
CA TRP A 213 -0.77 -21.34 -21.59
C TRP A 213 -2.04 -21.26 -22.42
N PRO A 214 -2.91 -20.23 -22.29
CA PRO A 214 -4.06 -20.11 -23.16
C PRO A 214 -3.67 -20.00 -24.64
N ALA A 215 -2.68 -19.16 -24.97
CA ALA A 215 -2.22 -19.01 -26.36
C ALA A 215 -1.59 -20.30 -26.90
N VAL A 216 -0.77 -20.99 -26.09
CA VAL A 216 -0.16 -22.27 -26.46
C VAL A 216 -1.23 -23.35 -26.69
N ILE A 217 -2.25 -23.40 -25.84
CA ILE A 217 -3.40 -24.32 -25.98
C ILE A 217 -4.19 -23.99 -27.26
N TYR A 218 -4.52 -22.72 -27.51
CA TYR A 218 -5.24 -22.34 -28.72
C TYR A 218 -4.46 -22.62 -30.01
N VAL A 219 -3.15 -22.37 -30.02
CA VAL A 219 -2.29 -22.67 -31.17
C VAL A 219 -2.18 -24.18 -31.40
N SER A 220 -1.97 -24.98 -30.35
CA SER A 220 -1.86 -26.44 -30.48
C SER A 220 -3.17 -27.09 -30.94
N VAL A 221 -4.31 -26.67 -30.39
CA VAL A 221 -5.64 -27.15 -30.82
C VAL A 221 -5.96 -26.67 -32.24
N GLY A 222 -5.67 -25.41 -32.56
CA GLY A 222 -5.89 -24.84 -33.88
C GLY A 222 -5.09 -25.55 -34.98
N VAL A 223 -3.79 -25.76 -34.75
CA VAL A 223 -2.90 -26.50 -35.68
C VAL A 223 -3.36 -27.95 -35.81
N GLY A 224 -3.74 -28.60 -34.70
CA GLY A 224 -4.26 -29.96 -34.71
C GLY A 224 -5.53 -30.11 -35.56
N LEU A 225 -6.48 -29.17 -35.43
CA LEU A 225 -7.72 -29.16 -36.22
C LEU A 225 -7.44 -28.94 -37.71
N VAL A 226 -6.58 -27.97 -38.05
CA VAL A 226 -6.22 -27.68 -39.45
C VAL A 226 -5.56 -28.89 -40.10
N LEU A 227 -4.60 -29.54 -39.41
CA LEU A 227 -3.95 -30.75 -39.91
C LEU A 227 -4.96 -31.89 -40.09
N CYS A 228 -5.88 -32.08 -39.14
CA CYS A 228 -6.90 -33.13 -39.21
C CYS A 228 -7.86 -32.93 -40.40
N VAL A 229 -8.27 -31.68 -40.67
CA VAL A 229 -9.10 -31.32 -41.82
C VAL A 229 -8.35 -31.54 -43.13
N CYS A 230 -7.09 -31.10 -43.22
CA CYS A 230 -6.25 -31.31 -44.41
C CYS A 230 -6.04 -32.80 -44.72
N CYS A 231 -5.75 -33.61 -43.71
CA CYS A 231 -5.62 -35.06 -43.86
C CYS A 231 -6.93 -35.71 -44.31
N SER A 232 -8.06 -35.28 -43.76
CA SER A 232 -9.39 -35.77 -44.16
C SER A 232 -9.69 -35.47 -45.63
N ILE A 233 -9.43 -34.25 -46.09
CA ILE A 233 -9.61 -33.84 -47.49
C ILE A 233 -8.66 -34.64 -48.40
N ALA A 234 -7.40 -34.80 -48.02
CA ALA A 234 -6.42 -35.57 -48.79
C ALA A 234 -6.85 -37.05 -48.94
N VAL A 235 -7.34 -37.68 -47.86
CA VAL A 235 -7.85 -39.06 -47.90
C VAL A 235 -9.08 -39.18 -48.80
N VAL A 236 -10.00 -38.21 -48.77
CA VAL A 236 -11.18 -38.19 -49.65
C VAL A 236 -10.78 -38.06 -51.12
N GLN A 237 -9.84 -37.15 -51.44
CA GLN A 237 -9.34 -36.97 -52.81
C GLN A 237 -8.57 -38.20 -53.31
N TYR A 238 -7.78 -38.85 -52.45
CA TYR A 238 -7.10 -40.09 -52.81
C TYR A 238 -8.09 -41.22 -53.13
N ARG A 239 -9.13 -41.39 -52.28
CA ARG A 239 -10.18 -42.39 -52.50
C ARG A 239 -11.02 -42.12 -53.75
N SER A 240 -11.31 -40.86 -54.08
CA SER A 240 -12.08 -40.52 -55.28
C SER A 240 -11.29 -40.81 -56.56
N ARG A 241 -10.00 -40.47 -56.60
CA ARG A 241 -9.10 -40.82 -57.71
C ARG A 241 -8.98 -42.33 -57.90
N ALA A 242 -8.77 -43.09 -56.82
CA ALA A 242 -8.70 -44.55 -56.88
C ALA A 242 -10.00 -45.20 -57.42
N LYS A 243 -11.18 -44.64 -57.12
CA LYS A 243 -12.45 -45.09 -57.71
C LYS A 243 -12.54 -44.78 -59.20
N GLN A 244 -12.08 -43.60 -59.61
CA GLN A 244 -12.12 -43.17 -61.01
C GLN A 244 -11.19 -44.02 -61.89
N ASP A 245 -10.00 -44.39 -61.38
CA ASP A 245 -9.07 -45.27 -62.07
C ASP A 245 -9.60 -46.71 -62.17
N ARG A 246 -10.25 -47.22 -61.12
CA ARG A 246 -10.95 -48.52 -61.19
C ARG A 246 -12.07 -48.52 -62.22
N ASN A 247 -12.84 -47.44 -62.33
CA ASN A 247 -13.94 -47.35 -63.28
C ASN A 247 -13.42 -47.28 -64.73
N LYS A 248 -12.31 -46.59 -64.98
CA LYS A 248 -11.65 -46.57 -66.29
C LYS A 248 -11.13 -47.95 -66.71
N ASN A 249 -10.51 -48.69 -65.79
CA ASN A 249 -9.99 -50.03 -66.09
C ASN A 249 -11.08 -51.09 -66.21
N GLY A 250 -12.25 -50.91 -65.57
CA GLY A 250 -13.40 -51.80 -65.72
C GLY A 250 -14.11 -51.70 -67.08
N VAL A 251 -14.03 -50.55 -67.77
CA VAL A 251 -14.70 -50.34 -69.07
C VAL A 251 -13.92 -50.97 -70.24
N HIS A 252 -12.61 -51.23 -70.10
CA HIS A 252 -11.84 -51.95 -71.12
C HIS A 252 -11.89 -53.48 -71.02
N GLY A 253 -12.42 -54.04 -69.92
CA GLY A 253 -12.49 -55.50 -69.72
C GLY A 253 -13.70 -56.21 -70.35
N ILE A 254 -14.64 -55.48 -70.98
CA ILE A 254 -15.87 -56.04 -71.57
C ILE A 254 -15.85 -56.02 -73.11
N ALA A 255 -14.84 -55.40 -73.74
CA ALA A 255 -14.78 -55.25 -75.20
C ALA A 255 -14.11 -56.42 -75.96
N ASP A 256 -13.45 -57.38 -75.27
CA ASP A 256 -12.70 -58.47 -75.91
C ASP A 256 -13.38 -59.85 -75.78
N GLY A 257 -14.71 -59.90 -75.83
CA GLY A 257 -15.48 -61.13 -75.62
C GLY A 257 -16.74 -61.26 -76.47
N VAL A 258 -16.64 -61.07 -77.79
CA VAL A 258 -17.56 -61.63 -78.80
C VAL A 258 -16.76 -62.00 -80.05
#